data_AF-A0A2E7W1I2-F1
#
_entry.id   AF-A0A2E7W1I2-F1
#
_cell.length_a   1.000
_cell.length_b   1.000
_cell.length_c   1.000
_cell.angle_alpha   90.00
_cell.angle_beta   90.00
_cell.angle_gamma   90.00
#
_symmetry.space_group_name_H-M   'P 1'
#
loop_
_entity.id
_entity.type
_entity.pdbx_description
1 polymer ?
#
loop_
_entity_poly.entity_id
_entity_poly.type
_entity_poly.pdbx_seq_one_letter_code
_entity_poly.pdbx_strand_id
1 'polypeptide(L)'
;MNKKFNKKEVLGNLLNIPKLQKRNFWAREMKILNDLMKIFPEEDFWSRMSFSRKIDSMLILNTEEGKKKLQSRYNQYKYIPKQTKNIPLGEKVGKDYKPKDKPKTIKNFLK
;
A
#
# COMPACT_ATOMS: atom_id res chain seq x y z
N MET A 1 -15.18 -18.72 4.98
CA MET A 1 -15.58 -18.21 6.31
C MET A 1 -15.40 -16.69 6.31
N ASN A 2 -16.47 -15.90 6.30
CA ASN A 2 -16.36 -14.44 6.45
C ASN A 2 -15.98 -14.15 7.90
N LYS A 3 -14.73 -13.77 8.14
CA LYS A 3 -14.28 -13.38 9.48
C LYS A 3 -15.00 -12.08 9.84
N LYS A 4 -15.87 -12.14 10.84
CA LYS A 4 -16.58 -10.97 11.36
C LYS A 4 -15.57 -9.92 11.82
N PHE A 5 -15.75 -8.66 11.41
CA PHE A 5 -14.83 -7.58 11.75
C PHE A 5 -14.73 -7.40 13.27
N ASN A 6 -13.51 -7.53 13.81
CA ASN A 6 -13.24 -7.39 15.23
C ASN A 6 -12.34 -6.19 15.49
N LYS A 7 -12.94 -5.08 15.90
CA LYS A 7 -12.24 -3.82 16.21
C LYS A 7 -11.12 -3.99 17.25
N LYS A 8 -11.28 -4.90 18.22
CA LYS A 8 -10.28 -5.15 19.25
C LYS A 8 -9.02 -5.81 18.67
N GLU A 9 -9.20 -6.73 17.72
CA GLU A 9 -8.08 -7.36 17.02
C GLU A 9 -7.32 -6.35 16.16
N VAL A 10 -8.04 -5.52 15.41
CA VAL A 10 -7.45 -4.44 14.60
C VAL A 10 -6.56 -3.55 15.47
N LEU A 11 -7.11 -3.03 16.57
CA LEU A 11 -6.34 -2.20 17.51
C LEU A 11 -5.16 -2.95 18.12
N GLY A 12 -5.29 -4.25 18.40
CA GLY A 12 -4.16 -5.05 18.92
C GLY A 12 -3.02 -5.25 17.91
N ASN A 13 -3.34 -5.25 16.60
CA ASN A 13 -2.35 -5.31 15.53
C ASN A 13 -1.66 -3.95 15.33
N LEU A 14 -2.41 -2.85 15.45
CA LEU A 14 -1.91 -1.50 15.19
C LEU A 14 -1.20 -0.87 16.39
N LEU A 15 -1.63 -1.17 17.62
CA LEU A 15 -1.23 -0.45 18.83
C LEU A 15 -0.33 -1.23 19.77
N ASN A 16 0.53 -0.51 20.49
CA ASN A 16 1.21 -0.99 21.69
C ASN A 16 0.23 -0.98 22.88
N ILE A 17 -0.21 -2.16 23.31
CA ILE A 17 -1.15 -2.29 24.44
C ILE A 17 -0.38 -2.13 25.76
N PRO A 18 -0.76 -1.19 26.64
CA PRO A 18 -0.10 -1.03 27.93
C PRO A 18 -0.36 -2.22 28.86
N LYS A 19 0.60 -2.49 29.75
CA LYS A 19 0.46 -3.55 30.77
C LYS A 19 -0.61 -3.21 31.81
N LEU A 20 -0.69 -1.93 32.19
CA LEU A 20 -1.61 -1.40 33.20
C LEU A 20 -2.75 -0.59 32.55
N GLN A 21 -3.85 -0.38 33.30
CA GLN A 21 -5.00 0.46 32.91
C GLN A 21 -5.65 0.12 31.54
N LYS A 22 -5.67 -1.17 31.18
CA LYS A 22 -6.19 -1.64 29.89
C LYS A 22 -7.62 -1.18 29.59
N ARG A 23 -8.50 -1.08 30.60
CA ARG A 23 -9.90 -0.68 30.41
C ARG A 23 -10.02 0.73 29.80
N ASN A 24 -9.31 1.70 30.38
CA ASN A 24 -9.36 3.10 29.93
C ASN A 24 -8.72 3.26 28.56
N PHE A 25 -7.60 2.54 28.33
CA PHE A 25 -6.96 2.46 27.03
C PHE A 25 -7.95 1.97 25.96
N TRP A 26 -8.58 0.81 26.17
CA TRP A 26 -9.53 0.24 25.20
C TRP A 26 -10.71 1.18 24.92
N ALA A 27 -11.30 1.78 25.95
CA ALA A 27 -12.40 2.72 25.78
C ALA A 27 -12.01 3.93 24.91
N ARG A 28 -10.84 4.52 25.17
CA ARG A 28 -10.33 5.69 24.42
C ARG A 28 -10.02 5.33 22.97
N GLU A 29 -9.22 4.29 22.76
CA GLU A 29 -8.76 3.89 21.42
C GLU A 29 -9.93 3.42 20.54
N MET A 30 -10.91 2.73 21.12
CA MET A 30 -12.13 2.31 20.42
C MET A 30 -12.97 3.51 19.99
N LYS A 31 -13.10 4.55 20.83
CA LYS A 31 -13.80 5.79 20.47
C LYS A 31 -13.13 6.47 19.29
N ILE A 32 -11.80 6.63 19.34
CA ILE A 32 -11.03 7.27 18.25
C ILE A 32 -11.14 6.45 16.97
N LEU A 33 -11.03 5.12 17.05
CA LEU A 33 -11.24 4.25 15.90
C LEU A 33 -12.63 4.43 15.30
N ASN A 34 -13.69 4.47 16.13
CA ASN A 34 -15.05 4.69 15.64
C ASN A 34 -15.19 6.04 14.92
N ASP A 35 -14.55 7.09 15.43
CA ASP A 35 -14.58 8.41 14.79
C ASP A 35 -13.82 8.41 13.45
N LEU A 36 -12.70 7.70 13.36
CA LEU A 36 -11.97 7.51 12.10
C LEU A 36 -12.76 6.63 11.12
N MET A 37 -13.46 5.60 11.59
CA MET A 37 -14.31 4.75 10.76
C MET A 37 -15.51 5.49 10.18
N LYS A 38 -16.00 6.58 10.82
CA LYS A 38 -17.02 7.45 10.19
C LYS A 38 -16.50 8.12 8.91
N ILE A 39 -15.20 8.38 8.85
CA ILE A 39 -14.53 9.02 7.70
C ILE A 39 -14.09 7.95 6.68
N PHE A 40 -13.59 6.81 7.17
CA PHE A 40 -13.09 5.69 6.37
C PHE A 40 -13.86 4.40 6.74
N PRO A 41 -15.06 4.17 6.16
CA PRO A 41 -16.02 3.16 6.64
C PRO A 41 -15.65 1.69 6.35
N GLU A 42 -14.73 1.42 5.43
CA GLU A 42 -14.44 0.08 4.93
C GLU A 42 -13.67 -0.74 5.98
N GLU A 43 -14.34 -1.73 6.56
CA GLU A 43 -13.78 -2.62 7.58
C GLU A 43 -12.56 -3.42 7.09
N ASP A 44 -12.57 -3.81 5.81
CA ASP A 44 -11.45 -4.52 5.17
C ASP A 44 -10.18 -3.68 5.10
N PHE A 45 -10.31 -2.35 4.93
CA PHE A 45 -9.17 -1.43 4.94
C PHE A 45 -8.46 -1.47 6.30
N TRP A 46 -9.22 -1.36 7.39
CA TRP A 46 -8.69 -1.41 8.76
C TRP A 46 -8.10 -2.77 9.10
N SER A 47 -8.68 -3.85 8.60
CA SER A 47 -8.21 -5.22 8.84
C SER A 47 -6.87 -5.52 8.15
N ARG A 48 -6.64 -4.94 6.96
CA ARG A 48 -5.40 -5.10 6.19
C ARG A 48 -4.32 -4.08 6.55
N MET A 49 -4.69 -3.04 7.29
CA MET A 49 -3.77 -1.99 7.68
C MET A 49 -2.69 -2.54 8.61
N SER A 50 -1.44 -2.19 8.30
CA SER A 50 -0.29 -2.47 9.15
C SER A 50 0.70 -1.31 9.12
N PHE A 51 1.48 -1.21 10.19
CA PHE A 51 2.58 -0.27 10.31
C PHE A 51 3.87 -1.05 10.57
N SER A 52 5.01 -0.52 10.12
CA SER A 52 6.33 -1.12 10.37
C SER A 52 6.62 -1.22 11.86
N ARG A 53 6.10 -0.29 12.65
CA ARG A 53 6.10 -0.32 14.10
C ARG A 53 4.69 -0.05 14.60
N LYS A 54 4.30 -0.74 15.65
CA LYS A 54 3.06 -0.46 16.38
C LYS A 54 3.13 0.96 16.96
N ILE A 55 2.02 1.67 16.90
CA ILE A 55 1.90 3.05 17.39
C ILE A 55 1.35 3.06 18.82
N ASP A 56 1.61 4.12 19.57
CA ASP A 56 1.20 4.17 20.98
C ASP A 56 -0.28 4.54 21.16
N SER A 57 -0.87 5.25 20.19
CA SER A 57 -2.29 5.59 20.20
C SER A 57 -2.81 5.90 18.79
N MET A 58 -4.08 5.58 18.54
CA MET A 58 -4.83 5.98 17.36
C MET A 58 -4.98 7.49 17.23
N LEU A 59 -4.77 8.24 18.31
CA LEU A 59 -4.80 9.70 18.27
C LEU A 59 -3.82 10.27 17.24
N ILE A 60 -2.66 9.61 17.05
CA ILE A 60 -1.67 9.97 16.05
C ILE A 60 -2.30 10.00 14.65
N LEU A 61 -3.16 9.03 14.34
CA LEU A 61 -3.89 8.97 13.06
C LEU A 61 -5.02 9.99 12.97
N ASN A 62 -5.55 10.45 14.11
CA ASN A 62 -6.61 11.46 14.15
C ASN A 62 -6.09 12.91 14.02
N THR A 63 -4.78 13.13 14.14
CA THR A 63 -4.15 14.42 13.81
C THR A 63 -4.34 14.78 12.34
N GLU A 64 -4.15 16.06 11.96
CA GLU A 64 -4.29 16.48 10.56
C GLU A 64 -3.31 15.75 9.64
N GLU A 65 -2.03 15.66 10.03
CA GLU A 65 -1.03 14.92 9.25
C GLU A 65 -1.33 13.40 9.21
N GLY A 66 -1.78 12.85 10.34
CA GLY A 66 -2.21 11.45 10.44
C GLY A 66 -3.34 11.15 9.47
N LYS A 67 -4.35 12.03 9.39
CA LYS A 67 -5.47 11.93 8.46
C LYS A 67 -5.03 12.04 7.01
N LYS A 68 -4.12 12.95 6.67
CA LYS A 68 -3.55 13.05 5.31
C LYS A 68 -2.86 11.74 4.89
N LYS A 69 -2.04 11.16 5.77
CA LYS A 69 -1.37 9.86 5.53
C LYS A 69 -2.40 8.72 5.40
N LEU A 70 -3.40 8.70 6.27
CA LEU A 70 -4.46 7.69 6.26
C LEU A 70 -5.28 7.75 4.97
N GLN A 71 -5.63 8.97 4.52
CA GLN A 71 -6.35 9.19 3.28
C GLN A 71 -5.57 8.74 2.05
N SER A 72 -4.25 9.00 2.00
CA SER A 72 -3.39 8.49 0.94
C SER A 72 -3.42 6.95 0.87
N ARG A 73 -3.26 6.27 2.01
CA ARG A 73 -3.34 4.80 2.08
C ARG A 73 -4.72 4.26 1.71
N TYR A 74 -5.76 4.96 2.12
CA TYR A 74 -7.13 4.57 1.81
C TYR A 74 -7.46 4.73 0.32
N ASN A 75 -6.95 5.78 -0.32
CA ASN A 75 -7.05 5.95 -1.76
C ASN A 75 -6.29 4.85 -2.52
N GLN A 76 -5.11 4.46 -2.02
CA GLN A 76 -4.36 3.30 -2.56
C GLN A 76 -5.15 2.00 -2.40
N TYR A 77 -5.81 1.80 -1.26
CA TYR A 77 -6.67 0.64 -1.03
C TYR A 77 -7.84 0.59 -2.02
N LYS A 78 -8.46 1.74 -2.32
CA LYS A 78 -9.55 1.85 -3.31
C LYS A 78 -9.09 1.84 -4.76
N TYR A 79 -7.78 1.92 -5.00
CA TYR A 79 -7.25 2.06 -6.35
C TYR A 79 -7.42 0.77 -7.14
N ILE A 80 -8.15 0.87 -8.26
CA ILE A 80 -8.26 -0.20 -9.25
C ILE A 80 -7.30 0.14 -10.39
N PRO A 81 -6.27 -0.68 -10.66
CA PRO A 81 -5.34 -0.42 -11.74
C PRO A 81 -6.07 -0.42 -13.08
N LYS A 82 -5.83 0.61 -13.89
CA LYS A 82 -6.36 0.65 -15.26
C LYS A 82 -5.73 -0.51 -16.02
N GLN A 83 -6.57 -1.30 -16.70
CA GLN A 83 -6.06 -2.36 -17.57
C GLN A 83 -5.19 -1.73 -18.65
N THR A 84 -3.96 -2.22 -18.78
CA THR A 84 -3.08 -1.82 -19.86
C THR A 84 -3.70 -2.30 -21.17
N LYS A 85 -4.02 -1.37 -22.06
CA LYS A 85 -4.39 -1.73 -23.42
C LYS A 85 -3.17 -2.40 -24.05
N ASN A 86 -3.31 -3.64 -24.51
CA ASN A 86 -2.30 -4.24 -25.38
C ASN A 86 -2.26 -3.39 -26.63
N ILE A 87 -1.24 -2.54 -26.74
CA ILE A 87 -0.93 -1.84 -27.97
C ILE A 87 -0.18 -2.87 -28.80
N PRO A 88 -0.77 -3.39 -29.89
CA PRO A 88 -0.02 -4.28 -30.76
C PRO A 88 1.20 -3.52 -31.27
N LEU A 89 2.40 -4.02 -30.99
CA LEU A 89 3.57 -3.57 -31.73
C LEU A 89 3.28 -3.87 -33.20
N GLY A 90 3.49 -2.87 -34.06
CA GLY A 90 3.33 -3.04 -35.50
C GLY A 90 4.20 -4.19 -36.02
N GLU A 91 3.85 -4.69 -37.21
CA GLU A 91 4.64 -5.73 -37.85
C GLU A 91 6.09 -5.28 -38.03
N LYS A 92 7.02 -6.24 -37.89
CA LYS A 92 8.44 -5.99 -38.10
C LYS A 92 8.66 -5.45 -39.51
N VAL A 93 9.01 -4.18 -39.59
CA VAL A 93 9.41 -3.52 -40.84
C VAL A 93 10.91 -3.59 -41.01
N GLY A 94 11.36 -3.98 -42.20
CA GLY A 94 12.77 -4.06 -42.57
C GLY A 94 13.31 -5.48 -42.66
N LYS A 95 14.36 -5.65 -43.47
CA LYS A 95 15.09 -6.92 -43.60
C LYS A 95 15.97 -7.11 -42.36
N ASP A 96 16.05 -8.34 -41.88
CA ASP A 96 17.04 -8.69 -40.87
C ASP A 96 18.44 -8.33 -41.35
N TYR A 97 19.17 -7.58 -40.52
CA TYR A 97 20.56 -7.29 -40.77
C TYR A 97 21.35 -8.60 -40.64
N LYS A 98 21.69 -9.20 -41.79
CA LYS A 98 22.62 -10.31 -41.86
C LYS A 98 24.03 -9.72 -41.91
N PRO A 99 24.83 -9.79 -40.82
CA PRO A 99 26.22 -9.36 -40.90
C PRO A 99 26.92 -10.19 -41.98
N LYS A 100 27.62 -9.54 -42.90
CA LYS A 100 28.56 -10.25 -43.78
C LYS A 100 29.75 -10.64 -42.91
N ASP A 101 30.10 -11.93 -42.90
CA ASP A 101 31.31 -12.44 -42.26
C ASP A 101 32.54 -11.87 -42.97
N LYS A 102 32.92 -10.65 -42.59
CA LYS A 102 34.19 -10.05 -42.97
C LYS A 102 35.08 -10.10 -41.74
N PRO A 103 36.36 -10.49 -41.88
CA PRO A 103 37.29 -10.47 -40.76
C PRO A 103 37.36 -9.04 -40.22
N LYS A 104 36.92 -8.85 -38.96
CA LYS A 104 37.02 -7.57 -38.27
C LYS A 104 38.47 -7.37 -37.86
N THR A 105 39.16 -6.42 -38.46
CA THR A 105 40.50 -6.02 -38.02
C THR A 105 40.40 -5.06 -36.83
N ILE A 106 41.43 -5.02 -35.98
CA ILE A 106 41.50 -4.13 -34.80
C ILE A 106 41.28 -2.66 -35.19
N LYS A 107 41.73 -2.25 -36.38
CA LYS A 107 41.52 -0.91 -36.93
C LYS A 107 40.04 -0.55 -37.14
N ASN A 108 39.16 -1.54 -37.36
CA ASN A 108 37.72 -1.31 -37.50
C ASN A 108 37.00 -1.10 -36.15
N PHE A 109 37.63 -1.44 -35.03
CA PHE A 109 37.10 -1.26 -33.68
C PHE A 109 37.44 0.11 -33.07
N LEU A 110 38.48 0.78 -33.54
CA LEU A 110 38.99 2.04 -32.99
C LEU A 110 38.40 3.30 -33.68
N LYS A 111 37.16 3.22 -34.17
CA LYS A 111 36.44 4.38 -34.72
C LYS A 111 35.60 5.07 -33.65
#